data_AF-A0A519KW81-F1
#
_entry.id   AF-A0A519KW81-F1
#
_cell.length_a   1.000
_cell.length_b   1.000
_cell.length_c   1.000
_cell.angle_alpha   90.00
_cell.angle_beta   90.00
_cell.angle_gamma   90.00
#
_symmetry.space_group_name_H-M   'P 1'
#
loop_
_entity.id
_entity.type
_entity.pdbx_description
1 polymer ?
#
loop_
_entity_poly.entity_id
_entity_poly.type
_entity_poly.pdbx_seq_one_letter_code
_entity_poly.pdbx_strand_id
1 'polypeptide(L)'
;DINGYRDDIMHLFTGENICSGAEDCMRAVRLQVRSGADIIKITATGGVLSNTAAGLGQQFSDEELAAIIGAAHRMGRQVTAHAHGVDGINSFLRAGGDSIEHGTYLDAESIRLMRRDGVYLVPTLMAGDFVARIASGPDNFFTPAQTAKALEAGPLMLDMARRAHDGGVRIAFGTDSGVSAHGDNAGEFALLVRAGLTPLEAIQTATVNAAAHLRISDQAGRIAVGMPADLIAVSGDPLSDVTALQHMAFVMKGGVVYREE
;
A
#
# COMPACT_ATOMS: atom_id res chain seq x y z
N ASP A 1 8.95 9.06 12.60
CA ASP A 1 9.31 10.24 11.79
C ASP A 1 10.32 11.07 12.57
N ILE A 2 11.42 11.49 11.95
CA ILE A 2 12.48 12.31 12.55
C ILE A 2 12.39 13.79 12.16
N ASN A 3 11.35 14.18 11.43
CA ASN A 3 11.12 15.57 11.08
C ASN A 3 11.02 16.46 12.34
N GLY A 4 11.74 17.58 12.33
CA GLY A 4 11.77 18.55 13.43
C GLY A 4 12.75 18.24 14.55
N TYR A 5 13.57 17.18 14.44
CA TYR A 5 14.71 16.95 15.34
C TYR A 5 15.88 17.88 14.99
N ARG A 6 16.84 18.02 15.91
CA ARG A 6 18.09 18.76 15.64
C ARG A 6 18.94 18.02 14.60
N ASP A 7 19.70 18.77 13.79
CA ASP A 7 20.56 18.22 12.72
C ASP A 7 21.58 17.18 13.24
N ASP A 8 22.11 17.38 14.44
CA ASP A 8 23.04 16.46 15.12
C ASP A 8 22.39 15.14 15.56
N ILE A 9 21.07 15.02 15.47
CA ILE A 9 20.33 13.78 15.68
C ILE A 9 19.82 13.24 14.35
N MET A 10 19.35 14.12 13.46
CA MET A 10 18.77 13.71 12.17
C MET A 10 19.73 12.85 11.35
N HIS A 11 21.01 13.22 11.25
CA HIS A 11 21.98 12.46 10.44
C HIS A 11 22.19 11.00 10.92
N LEU A 12 21.86 10.68 12.18
CA LEU A 12 21.92 9.30 12.70
C LEU A 12 20.76 8.43 12.19
N PHE A 13 19.69 9.06 11.71
CA PHE A 13 18.45 8.40 11.28
C PHE A 13 18.07 8.68 9.82
N THR A 14 18.77 9.59 9.15
CA THR A 14 18.61 9.89 7.72
C THR A 14 19.25 8.79 6.88
N GLY A 15 18.43 8.04 6.13
CA GLY A 15 18.94 7.02 5.21
C GLY A 15 19.59 7.62 3.97
N GLU A 16 20.58 6.92 3.40
CA GLU A 16 21.25 7.30 2.13
C GLU A 16 20.32 7.27 0.89
N ASN A 17 19.08 6.84 1.09
CA ASN A 17 18.01 6.72 0.11
C ASN A 17 17.14 7.99 -0.02
N ILE A 18 17.31 8.99 0.85
CA ILE A 18 16.71 10.30 0.63
C ILE A 18 17.37 10.96 -0.58
N CYS A 19 16.57 11.65 -1.38
CA CYS A 19 17.05 12.35 -2.56
C CYS A 19 16.37 13.71 -2.74
N SER A 20 17.07 14.61 -3.43
CA SER A 20 16.50 15.88 -3.92
C SER A 20 17.13 16.25 -5.26
N GLY A 21 16.28 16.47 -6.27
CA GLY A 21 16.66 16.64 -7.66
C GLY A 21 16.75 15.32 -8.43
N ALA A 22 16.45 15.40 -9.73
CA ALA A 22 16.32 14.23 -10.61
C ALA A 22 17.56 13.30 -10.62
N GLU A 23 18.77 13.87 -10.70
CA GLU A 23 20.00 13.08 -10.72
C GLU A 23 20.25 12.35 -9.40
N ASP A 24 19.99 13.01 -8.27
CA ASP A 24 20.16 12.41 -6.95
C ASP A 24 19.11 11.33 -6.70
N CYS A 25 17.87 11.52 -7.15
CA CYS A 25 16.86 10.47 -7.07
C CYS A 25 17.18 9.27 -7.95
N MET A 26 17.80 9.48 -9.11
CA MET A 26 18.36 8.38 -9.90
C MET A 26 19.49 7.63 -9.16
N ARG A 27 20.38 8.35 -8.46
CA ARG A 27 21.40 7.74 -7.59
C ARG A 27 20.75 6.90 -6.48
N ALA A 28 19.76 7.45 -5.77
CA ALA A 28 19.09 6.77 -4.68
C ALA A 28 18.41 5.47 -5.14
N VAL A 29 17.73 5.49 -6.28
CA VAL A 29 17.14 4.28 -6.88
C VAL A 29 18.22 3.24 -7.19
N ARG A 30 19.32 3.62 -7.84
CA ARG A 30 20.44 2.70 -8.14
C ARG A 30 21.05 2.11 -6.87
N LEU A 31 21.16 2.90 -5.80
CA LEU A 31 21.65 2.43 -4.52
C LEU A 31 20.71 1.36 -3.94
N GLN A 32 19.40 1.59 -3.95
CA GLN A 32 18.44 0.60 -3.46
C GLN A 32 18.47 -0.70 -4.28
N VAL A 33 18.55 -0.61 -5.60
CA VAL A 33 18.66 -1.80 -6.46
C VAL A 33 19.99 -2.52 -6.22
N ARG A 34 21.10 -1.79 -6.07
CA ARG A 34 22.40 -2.38 -5.69
C ARG A 34 22.32 -3.13 -4.36
N SER A 35 21.54 -2.63 -3.41
CA SER A 35 21.32 -3.27 -2.11
C SER A 35 20.35 -4.46 -2.16
N GLY A 36 19.82 -4.81 -3.34
CA GLY A 36 18.98 -5.98 -3.53
C GLY A 36 17.48 -5.71 -3.48
N ALA A 37 17.03 -4.45 -3.57
CA ALA A 37 15.60 -4.15 -3.59
C ALA A 37 14.91 -4.72 -4.84
N ASP A 38 13.79 -5.40 -4.63
CA ASP A 38 12.92 -5.95 -5.70
C ASP A 38 11.91 -4.91 -6.23
N ILE A 39 11.49 -3.98 -5.36
CA ILE A 39 10.54 -2.91 -5.66
C ILE A 39 11.07 -1.63 -5.04
N ILE A 40 10.90 -0.51 -5.75
CA ILE A 40 11.20 0.83 -5.25
C ILE A 40 9.91 1.41 -4.67
N LYS A 41 9.94 1.84 -3.40
CA LYS A 41 8.83 2.56 -2.77
C LYS A 41 9.22 4.00 -2.51
N ILE A 42 8.32 4.93 -2.86
CA ILE A 42 8.50 6.37 -2.61
C ILE A 42 7.30 6.95 -1.84
N THR A 43 7.49 8.14 -1.26
CA THR A 43 6.43 8.99 -0.73
C THR A 43 6.15 10.11 -1.73
N ALA A 44 5.23 9.89 -2.67
CA ALA A 44 4.89 10.87 -3.69
C ALA A 44 4.11 12.07 -3.12
N THR A 45 3.46 11.87 -1.98
CA THR A 45 2.80 12.93 -1.21
C THR A 45 3.23 12.91 0.26
N GLY A 46 2.82 13.93 1.01
CA GLY A 46 2.85 13.87 2.47
C GLY A 46 1.92 12.79 3.03
N GLY A 47 2.26 12.30 4.23
CA GLY A 47 1.56 11.21 4.91
C GLY A 47 0.86 11.62 6.20
N VAL A 48 -0.10 10.82 6.64
CA VAL A 48 -0.88 11.06 7.87
C VAL A 48 0.00 11.05 9.11
N LEU A 49 0.86 10.03 9.25
CA LEU A 49 1.69 9.84 10.45
C LEU A 49 3.01 10.62 10.45
N SER A 50 3.27 11.44 9.42
CA SER A 50 4.42 12.35 9.42
C SER A 50 4.16 13.56 10.32
N ASN A 51 5.13 13.96 11.13
CA ASN A 51 5.08 15.14 11.97
C ASN A 51 5.47 16.41 11.18
N THR A 52 4.70 16.68 10.12
CA THR A 52 4.90 17.85 9.24
C THR A 52 3.56 18.53 8.94
N ALA A 53 3.60 19.85 8.84
CA ALA A 53 2.46 20.69 8.43
C ALA A 53 2.28 20.75 6.90
N ALA A 54 3.14 20.08 6.12
CA ALA A 54 3.10 20.06 4.67
C ALA A 54 1.86 19.33 4.09
N GLY A 55 0.97 18.81 4.95
CA GLY A 55 -0.28 18.19 4.54
C GLY A 55 -0.08 16.87 3.80
N LEU A 56 -0.97 16.62 2.84
CA LEU A 56 -1.06 15.38 2.05
C LEU A 56 -0.82 15.62 0.54
N GLY A 57 -0.28 16.77 0.17
CA GLY A 57 -0.01 17.14 -1.24
C GLY A 57 1.29 16.56 -1.79
N GLN A 58 1.53 16.80 -3.08
CA GLN A 58 2.71 16.31 -3.82
C GLN A 58 4.04 16.74 -3.21
N GLN A 59 5.02 15.82 -3.15
CA GLN A 59 6.34 16.03 -2.54
C GLN A 59 7.53 15.83 -3.49
N PHE A 60 7.32 15.17 -4.63
CA PHE A 60 8.32 15.10 -5.71
C PHE A 60 7.86 15.92 -6.89
N SER A 61 8.78 16.63 -7.54
CA SER A 61 8.56 17.23 -8.86
C SER A 61 8.36 16.17 -9.94
N ASP A 62 7.75 16.56 -11.06
CA ASP A 62 7.54 15.65 -12.20
C ASP A 62 8.88 15.14 -12.77
N GLU A 63 9.95 15.96 -12.72
CA GLU A 63 11.30 15.57 -13.15
C GLU A 63 11.91 14.49 -12.23
N GLU A 64 11.73 14.62 -10.91
CA GLU A 64 12.18 13.61 -9.96
C GLU A 64 11.40 12.30 -10.13
N LEU A 65 10.08 12.37 -10.30
CA LEU A 65 9.24 11.19 -10.54
C LEU A 65 9.68 10.45 -11.83
N ALA A 66 9.88 11.19 -12.92
CA ALA A 66 10.37 10.62 -14.17
C ALA A 66 11.76 9.98 -14.03
N ALA A 67 12.66 10.60 -13.25
CA ALA A 67 14.00 10.06 -12.99
C ALA A 67 13.95 8.77 -12.15
N ILE A 68 13.12 8.74 -11.10
CA ILE A 68 12.92 7.57 -10.23
C ILE A 68 12.37 6.39 -11.05
N ILE A 69 11.25 6.62 -11.74
CA ILE A 69 10.55 5.58 -12.51
C ILE A 69 11.43 5.09 -13.66
N GLY A 70 12.01 6.01 -14.43
CA GLY A 70 12.91 5.66 -15.53
C GLY A 70 14.14 4.88 -15.07
N ALA A 71 14.72 5.20 -13.91
CA ALA A 71 15.87 4.47 -13.37
C ALA A 71 15.47 3.06 -12.91
N ALA A 72 14.37 2.93 -12.18
CA ALA A 72 13.87 1.65 -11.67
C ALA A 72 13.50 0.70 -12.83
N HIS A 73 12.72 1.20 -13.80
CA HIS A 73 12.25 0.41 -14.94
C HIS A 73 13.41 -0.09 -15.81
N ARG A 74 14.46 0.72 -16.04
CA ARG A 74 15.68 0.29 -16.76
C ARG A 74 16.42 -0.86 -16.07
N MET A 75 16.20 -1.07 -14.78
CA MET A 75 16.77 -2.18 -14.00
C MET A 75 15.74 -3.27 -13.71
N GLY A 76 14.57 -3.22 -14.36
CA GLY A 76 13.51 -4.22 -14.20
C GLY A 76 12.86 -4.20 -12.82
N ARG A 77 12.73 -3.03 -12.19
CA ARG A 77 12.08 -2.86 -10.88
C ARG A 77 10.80 -2.06 -11.02
N GLN A 78 9.76 -2.47 -10.30
CA GLN A 78 8.52 -1.69 -10.17
C GLN A 78 8.73 -0.51 -9.22
N VAL A 79 7.92 0.53 -9.39
CA VAL A 79 7.83 1.65 -8.45
C VAL A 79 6.43 1.73 -7.88
N THR A 80 6.32 1.71 -6.55
CA THR A 80 5.07 1.99 -5.83
C THR A 80 5.19 3.31 -5.05
N ALA A 81 4.08 4.02 -4.89
CA ALA A 81 4.04 5.27 -4.16
C ALA A 81 3.02 5.26 -3.03
N HIS A 82 3.47 5.64 -1.83
CA HIS A 82 2.60 6.28 -0.85
C HIS A 82 2.06 7.59 -1.44
N ALA A 83 0.74 7.67 -1.62
CA ALA A 83 0.10 8.85 -2.18
C ALA A 83 -1.33 9.03 -1.64
N HIS A 84 -1.58 10.16 -0.98
CA HIS A 84 -2.90 10.58 -0.54
C HIS A 84 -3.49 11.63 -1.47
N GLY A 85 -2.82 12.77 -1.64
CA GLY A 85 -3.29 13.91 -2.43
C GLY A 85 -3.39 13.63 -3.93
N VAL A 86 -4.46 14.14 -4.54
CA VAL A 86 -4.80 13.93 -5.96
C VAL A 86 -3.74 14.45 -6.94
N ASP A 87 -3.05 15.53 -6.56
CA ASP A 87 -1.95 16.13 -7.31
C ASP A 87 -0.78 15.16 -7.45
N GLY A 88 -0.30 14.62 -6.33
CA GLY A 88 0.80 13.64 -6.33
C GLY A 88 0.40 12.29 -6.91
N ILE A 89 -0.84 11.82 -6.67
CA ILE A 89 -1.37 10.61 -7.31
C ILE A 89 -1.31 10.76 -8.84
N ASN A 90 -1.91 11.81 -9.38
CA ASN A 90 -2.00 11.97 -10.83
C ASN A 90 -0.65 12.28 -11.48
N SER A 91 0.25 12.99 -10.80
CA SER A 91 1.62 13.17 -11.31
C SER A 91 2.39 11.84 -11.35
N PHE A 92 2.36 11.05 -10.28
CA PHE A 92 3.01 9.73 -10.24
C PHE A 92 2.46 8.77 -11.31
N LEU A 93 1.15 8.73 -11.49
CA LEU A 93 0.51 7.90 -12.51
C LEU A 93 0.95 8.32 -13.93
N ARG A 94 0.99 9.64 -14.22
CA ARG A 94 1.46 10.14 -15.53
C ARG A 94 2.93 9.84 -15.79
N ALA A 95 3.76 9.82 -14.75
CA ALA A 95 5.16 9.45 -14.85
C ALA A 95 5.38 7.95 -15.08
N GLY A 96 4.34 7.11 -14.95
CA GLY A 96 4.36 5.69 -15.26
C GLY A 96 4.59 4.77 -14.05
N GLY A 97 4.18 5.19 -12.85
CA GLY A 97 4.26 4.36 -11.64
C GLY A 97 3.40 3.09 -11.70
N ASP A 98 3.78 2.05 -10.95
CA ASP A 98 3.19 0.71 -11.05
C ASP A 98 2.06 0.43 -10.05
N SER A 99 2.06 1.10 -8.89
CA SER A 99 0.99 1.00 -7.88
C SER A 99 0.91 2.21 -6.94
N ILE A 100 -0.29 2.43 -6.41
CA ILE A 100 -0.59 3.46 -5.42
C ILE A 100 -0.96 2.79 -4.10
N GLU A 101 -0.26 3.17 -3.03
CA GLU A 101 -0.65 2.87 -1.66
C GLU A 101 -1.60 3.96 -1.15
N HIS A 102 -2.63 3.55 -0.40
CA HIS A 102 -3.67 4.41 0.19
C HIS A 102 -4.62 5.04 -0.85
N GLY A 103 -4.16 5.95 -1.69
CA GLY A 103 -4.97 6.58 -2.74
C GLY A 103 -6.15 7.44 -2.25
N THR A 104 -6.11 7.92 -1.00
CA THR A 104 -7.28 8.50 -0.29
C THR A 104 -8.12 9.49 -1.10
N TYR A 105 -7.48 10.41 -1.83
CA TYR A 105 -8.17 11.45 -2.60
C TYR A 105 -8.15 11.19 -4.11
N LEU A 106 -7.98 9.94 -4.56
CA LEU A 106 -8.09 9.60 -5.98
C LEU A 106 -9.39 10.17 -6.56
N ASP A 107 -9.30 10.72 -7.77
CA ASP A 107 -10.43 11.31 -8.47
C ASP A 107 -10.77 10.51 -9.75
N ALA A 108 -11.67 11.05 -10.57
CA ALA A 108 -12.06 10.41 -11.82
C ALA A 108 -10.87 10.28 -12.80
N GLU A 109 -9.93 11.23 -12.78
CA GLU A 109 -8.73 11.18 -13.61
C GLU A 109 -7.75 10.13 -13.08
N SER A 110 -7.56 10.03 -11.76
CA SER A 110 -6.77 8.97 -11.12
C SER A 110 -7.28 7.59 -11.52
N ILE A 111 -8.60 7.36 -11.38
CA ILE A 111 -9.24 6.10 -11.78
C ILE A 111 -9.02 5.83 -13.27
N ARG A 112 -9.21 6.84 -14.13
CA ARG A 112 -9.02 6.69 -15.58
C ARG A 112 -7.57 6.29 -15.92
N LEU A 113 -6.58 6.94 -15.30
CA LEU A 113 -5.16 6.66 -15.49
C LEU A 113 -4.82 5.23 -15.01
N MET A 114 -5.23 4.88 -13.78
CA MET A 114 -4.96 3.56 -13.21
C MET A 114 -5.53 2.43 -14.07
N ARG A 115 -6.75 2.60 -14.59
CA ARG A 115 -7.35 1.62 -15.52
C ARG A 115 -6.63 1.53 -16.85
N ARG A 116 -6.29 2.67 -17.45
CA ARG A 116 -5.62 2.75 -18.75
C ARG A 116 -4.31 1.97 -18.71
N ASP A 117 -3.54 2.17 -17.63
CA ASP A 117 -2.18 1.67 -17.53
C ASP A 117 -2.09 0.37 -16.71
N GLY A 118 -3.21 -0.10 -16.15
CA GLY A 118 -3.27 -1.33 -15.36
C GLY A 118 -2.55 -1.24 -14.02
N VAL A 119 -2.47 -0.04 -13.44
CA VAL A 119 -1.87 0.26 -12.14
C VAL A 119 -2.74 -0.32 -11.02
N TYR A 120 -2.08 -0.87 -10.01
CA TYR A 120 -2.75 -1.42 -8.83
C TYR A 120 -3.01 -0.34 -7.76
N LEU A 121 -4.17 -0.41 -7.12
CA LEU A 121 -4.44 0.21 -5.83
C LEU A 121 -4.17 -0.80 -4.72
N VAL A 122 -3.41 -0.39 -3.70
CA VAL A 122 -3.25 -1.07 -2.43
C VAL A 122 -3.91 -0.19 -1.35
N PRO A 123 -5.15 -0.48 -0.93
CA PRO A 123 -5.99 0.52 -0.27
C PRO A 123 -5.67 0.70 1.21
N THR A 124 -5.15 -0.30 1.92
CA THR A 124 -4.76 -0.23 3.35
C THR A 124 -5.87 0.32 4.24
N LEU A 125 -7.10 -0.17 4.08
CA LEU A 125 -8.28 0.32 4.79
C LEU A 125 -8.14 0.18 6.30
N MET A 126 -7.49 -0.90 6.77
CA MET A 126 -7.19 -1.13 8.18
C MET A 126 -6.38 0.02 8.80
N ALA A 127 -5.41 0.56 8.08
CA ALA A 127 -4.60 1.67 8.57
C ALA A 127 -5.43 2.94 8.71
N GLY A 128 -6.28 3.23 7.71
CA GLY A 128 -7.23 4.35 7.74
C GLY A 128 -8.20 4.27 8.91
N ASP A 129 -8.80 3.10 9.13
CA ASP A 129 -9.70 2.83 10.26
C ASP A 129 -8.97 3.02 11.60
N PHE A 130 -7.77 2.44 11.73
CA PHE A 130 -6.97 2.52 12.95
C PHE A 130 -6.64 3.97 13.31
N VAL A 131 -6.08 4.75 12.37
CA VAL A 131 -5.68 6.14 12.68
C VAL A 131 -6.89 7.01 13.01
N ALA A 132 -8.02 6.84 12.32
CA ALA A 132 -9.24 7.59 12.61
C ALA A 132 -9.80 7.26 14.01
N ARG A 133 -9.79 5.97 14.38
CA ARG A 133 -10.26 5.51 15.70
C ARG A 133 -9.38 6.02 16.83
N ILE A 134 -8.05 5.94 16.70
CA ILE A 134 -7.13 6.47 17.71
C ILE A 134 -7.27 7.98 17.83
N ALA A 135 -7.30 8.71 16.71
CA ALA A 135 -7.40 10.17 16.71
C ALA A 135 -8.71 10.69 17.33
N SER A 136 -9.80 9.93 17.21
CA SER A 136 -11.11 10.26 17.79
C SER A 136 -11.28 9.77 19.23
N GLY A 137 -10.36 8.93 19.71
CA GLY A 137 -10.48 8.21 20.96
C GLY A 137 -9.87 8.96 22.15
N PRO A 138 -10.19 8.53 23.39
CA PRO A 138 -9.61 9.11 24.60
C PRO A 138 -8.11 8.81 24.76
N ASP A 139 -7.61 7.74 24.12
CA ASP A 139 -6.21 7.31 24.15
C ASP A 139 -5.39 7.84 22.96
N ASN A 140 -5.79 8.99 22.40
CA ASN A 140 -5.09 9.60 21.26
C ASN A 140 -3.65 9.99 21.65
N PHE A 141 -2.69 9.26 21.09
CA PHE A 141 -1.26 9.51 21.28
C PHE A 141 -0.60 10.25 20.10
N PHE A 142 -1.37 10.68 19.11
CA PHE A 142 -0.86 11.42 17.96
C PHE A 142 -0.57 12.88 18.32
N THR A 143 0.40 13.47 17.62
CA THR A 143 0.60 14.93 17.63
C THR A 143 -0.61 15.64 17.03
N PRO A 144 -0.84 16.94 17.31
CA PRO A 144 -1.96 17.68 16.74
C PRO A 144 -2.02 17.64 15.20
N ALA A 145 -0.86 17.69 14.53
CA ALA A 145 -0.78 17.62 13.07
C ALA A 145 -1.18 16.22 12.54
N GLN A 146 -0.77 15.16 13.22
CA GLN A 146 -1.16 13.79 12.88
C GLN A 146 -2.65 13.56 13.17
N THR A 147 -3.17 14.02 14.32
CA THR A 147 -4.60 13.92 14.65
C THR A 147 -5.46 14.59 13.58
N ALA A 148 -5.13 15.82 13.17
CA ALA A 148 -5.89 16.53 12.15
C ALA A 148 -5.94 15.74 10.82
N LYS A 149 -4.79 15.25 10.35
CA LYS A 149 -4.71 14.47 9.11
C LYS A 149 -5.42 13.10 9.23
N ALA A 150 -5.36 12.46 10.40
CA ALA A 150 -6.01 11.17 10.62
C ALA A 150 -7.54 11.26 10.61
N LEU A 151 -8.09 12.30 11.24
CA LEU A 151 -9.53 12.59 11.24
C LEU A 151 -10.05 12.99 9.85
N GLU A 152 -9.18 13.58 9.02
CA GLU A 152 -9.53 13.94 7.65
C GLU A 152 -9.46 12.74 6.70
N ALA A 153 -8.32 12.06 6.64
CA ALA A 153 -8.04 11.05 5.61
C ALA A 153 -8.69 9.69 5.90
N GLY A 154 -8.65 9.22 7.15
CA GLY A 154 -9.09 7.87 7.51
C GLY A 154 -10.55 7.56 7.12
N PRO A 155 -11.53 8.44 7.44
CA PRO A 155 -12.93 8.21 7.08
C PRO A 155 -13.21 8.13 5.58
N LEU A 156 -12.34 8.69 4.74
CA LEU A 156 -12.51 8.74 3.29
C LEU A 156 -12.07 7.45 2.58
N MET A 157 -11.25 6.62 3.24
CA MET A 157 -10.61 5.47 2.60
C MET A 157 -11.62 4.38 2.18
N LEU A 158 -12.71 4.19 2.93
CA LEU A 158 -13.73 3.20 2.57
C LEU A 158 -14.46 3.60 1.27
N ASP A 159 -14.89 4.85 1.16
CA ASP A 159 -15.52 5.37 -0.06
C ASP A 159 -14.53 5.42 -1.23
N MET A 160 -13.27 5.73 -0.97
CA MET A 160 -12.19 5.68 -1.95
C MET A 160 -12.05 4.29 -2.57
N ALA A 161 -11.96 3.23 -1.77
CA ALA A 161 -11.84 1.87 -2.28
C ALA A 161 -13.08 1.46 -3.08
N ARG A 162 -14.28 1.88 -2.64
CA ARG A 162 -15.52 1.69 -3.39
C ARG A 162 -15.47 2.36 -4.76
N ARG A 163 -15.10 3.64 -4.84
CA ARG A 163 -14.99 4.38 -6.12
C ARG A 163 -13.94 3.78 -7.04
N ALA A 164 -12.82 3.30 -6.51
CA ALA A 164 -11.80 2.61 -7.31
C ALA A 164 -12.33 1.27 -7.87
N HIS A 165 -13.01 0.48 -7.03
CA HIS A 165 -13.64 -0.77 -7.41
C HIS A 165 -14.73 -0.58 -8.49
N ASP A 166 -15.68 0.34 -8.25
CA ASP A 166 -16.74 0.69 -9.20
C ASP A 166 -16.16 1.25 -10.52
N GLY A 167 -15.02 1.93 -10.41
CA GLY A 167 -14.25 2.39 -11.55
C GLY A 167 -13.62 1.25 -12.36
N GLY A 168 -13.40 0.07 -11.77
CA GLY A 168 -12.69 -1.05 -12.41
C GLY A 168 -11.17 -0.92 -12.31
N VAL A 169 -10.66 -0.26 -11.27
CA VAL A 169 -9.22 -0.24 -10.92
C VAL A 169 -8.83 -1.63 -10.41
N ARG A 170 -7.60 -2.07 -10.71
CA ARG A 170 -7.06 -3.32 -10.15
C ARG A 170 -6.72 -3.12 -8.68
N ILE A 171 -7.17 -4.01 -7.81
CA ILE A 171 -6.91 -3.93 -6.37
C ILE A 171 -6.06 -5.13 -5.94
N ALA A 172 -4.98 -4.85 -5.22
CA ALA A 172 -4.18 -5.83 -4.50
C ALA A 172 -4.31 -5.59 -2.99
N PHE A 173 -4.25 -6.68 -2.22
CA PHE A 173 -4.42 -6.63 -0.77
C PHE A 173 -3.17 -6.03 -0.11
N GLY A 174 -3.39 -5.10 0.82
CA GLY A 174 -2.34 -4.58 1.69
C GLY A 174 -2.97 -3.80 2.83
N THR A 175 -2.32 -3.80 3.99
CA THR A 175 -2.94 -3.40 5.26
C THR A 175 -2.21 -2.25 5.95
N ASP A 176 -0.96 -1.98 5.56
CA ASP A 176 -0.01 -1.13 6.29
C ASP A 176 0.19 -1.57 7.76
N SER A 177 0.14 -2.89 8.01
CA SER A 177 0.43 -3.44 9.35
C SER A 177 1.84 -3.07 9.79
N GLY A 178 1.95 -2.62 11.03
CA GLY A 178 3.00 -1.71 11.50
C GLY A 178 2.39 -0.41 12.00
N VAL A 179 1.32 0.07 11.35
CA VAL A 179 0.38 1.07 11.89
C VAL A 179 -0.61 0.40 12.84
N SER A 180 -1.32 -0.62 12.34
CA SER A 180 -2.06 -1.58 13.19
C SER A 180 -1.15 -2.75 13.57
N ALA A 181 -1.59 -3.58 14.53
CA ALA A 181 -0.81 -4.74 14.96
C ALA A 181 -0.60 -5.75 13.81
N HIS A 182 0.57 -6.39 13.81
CA HIS A 182 0.83 -7.56 12.97
C HIS A 182 0.02 -8.75 13.48
N GLY A 183 -0.55 -9.54 12.55
CA GLY A 183 -1.42 -10.68 12.87
C GLY A 183 -2.90 -10.40 12.63
N ASP A 184 -3.31 -9.13 12.70
CA ASP A 184 -4.70 -8.72 12.46
C ASP A 184 -5.03 -8.51 10.96
N ASN A 185 -4.07 -8.79 10.07
CA ASN A 185 -4.09 -8.45 8.65
C ASN A 185 -5.37 -8.87 7.92
N ALA A 186 -5.95 -10.02 8.30
CA ALA A 186 -7.19 -10.53 7.71
C ALA A 186 -8.43 -9.64 7.97
N GLY A 187 -8.33 -8.66 8.87
CA GLY A 187 -9.36 -7.63 9.08
C GLY A 187 -9.66 -6.81 7.82
N GLU A 188 -8.66 -6.62 6.94
CA GLU A 188 -8.80 -5.88 5.68
C GLU A 188 -9.83 -6.53 4.74
N PHE A 189 -10.00 -7.86 4.77
CA PHE A 189 -11.01 -8.53 3.95
C PHE A 189 -12.43 -8.03 4.22
N ALA A 190 -12.79 -7.87 5.50
CA ALA A 190 -14.09 -7.35 5.89
C ALA A 190 -14.28 -5.89 5.46
N LEU A 191 -13.21 -5.09 5.47
CA LEU A 191 -13.23 -3.70 5.01
C LEU A 191 -13.39 -3.60 3.49
N LEU A 192 -12.71 -4.47 2.73
CA LEU A 192 -12.87 -4.56 1.28
C LEU A 192 -14.31 -4.96 0.90
N VAL A 193 -14.90 -5.92 1.61
CA VAL A 193 -16.31 -6.28 1.39
C VAL A 193 -17.25 -5.12 1.75
N ARG A 194 -16.99 -4.42 2.86
CA ARG A 194 -17.71 -3.18 3.21
C ARG A 194 -17.54 -2.07 2.17
N ALA A 195 -16.42 -2.05 1.44
CA ALA A 195 -16.17 -1.12 0.34
C ALA A 195 -16.85 -1.54 -0.98
N GLY A 196 -17.56 -2.68 -1.01
CA GLY A 196 -18.37 -3.10 -2.17
C GLY A 196 -17.77 -4.23 -3.00
N LEU A 197 -16.63 -4.79 -2.62
CA LEU A 197 -16.13 -6.03 -3.22
C LEU A 197 -16.98 -7.22 -2.74
N THR A 198 -17.19 -8.21 -3.61
CA THR A 198 -17.68 -9.52 -3.17
C THR A 198 -16.62 -10.23 -2.31
N PRO A 199 -17.00 -11.20 -1.45
CA PRO A 199 -16.03 -12.00 -0.71
C PRO A 199 -14.99 -12.70 -1.60
N LEU A 200 -15.40 -13.17 -2.79
CA LEU A 200 -14.49 -13.77 -3.77
C LEU A 200 -13.48 -12.76 -4.29
N GLU A 201 -13.93 -11.56 -4.69
CA GLU A 201 -13.03 -10.49 -5.15
C GLU A 201 -12.06 -10.08 -4.05
N ALA A 202 -12.53 -9.96 -2.80
CA ALA A 202 -11.68 -9.66 -1.65
C ALA A 202 -10.56 -10.72 -1.48
N ILE A 203 -10.88 -12.02 -1.55
CA ILE A 203 -9.88 -13.11 -1.52
C ILE A 203 -8.93 -13.03 -2.72
N GLN A 204 -9.43 -12.70 -3.91
CA GLN A 204 -8.60 -12.55 -5.10
C GLN A 204 -7.60 -11.40 -4.98
N THR A 205 -7.95 -10.31 -4.28
CA THR A 205 -7.01 -9.21 -4.00
C THR A 205 -5.76 -9.70 -3.26
N ALA A 206 -5.89 -10.70 -2.39
CA ALA A 206 -4.81 -11.27 -1.57
C ALA A 206 -4.13 -12.51 -2.18
N THR A 207 -4.60 -12.98 -3.32
CA THR A 207 -4.11 -14.22 -3.97
C THR A 207 -3.66 -13.94 -5.40
N VAL A 208 -4.51 -14.16 -6.39
CA VAL A 208 -4.18 -14.00 -7.81
C VAL A 208 -3.79 -12.56 -8.17
N ASN A 209 -4.45 -11.55 -7.59
CA ASN A 209 -4.14 -10.16 -7.88
C ASN A 209 -2.83 -9.73 -7.22
N ALA A 210 -2.59 -10.12 -5.96
CA ALA A 210 -1.34 -9.86 -5.27
C ALA A 210 -0.15 -10.51 -5.99
N ALA A 211 -0.29 -11.76 -6.43
CA ALA A 211 0.75 -12.45 -7.18
C ALA A 211 1.02 -11.78 -8.54
N ALA A 212 -0.03 -11.32 -9.24
CA ALA A 212 0.13 -10.56 -10.49
C ALA A 212 0.76 -9.18 -10.25
N HIS A 213 0.36 -8.48 -9.20
CA HIS A 213 0.92 -7.19 -8.81
C HIS A 213 2.42 -7.28 -8.54
N LEU A 214 2.84 -8.31 -7.79
CA LEU A 214 4.23 -8.60 -7.44
C LEU A 214 5.02 -9.32 -8.56
N ARG A 215 4.39 -9.62 -9.70
CA ARG A 215 4.98 -10.34 -10.84
C ARG A 215 5.53 -11.74 -10.48
N ILE A 216 4.80 -12.47 -9.62
CA ILE A 216 5.13 -13.83 -9.14
C ILE A 216 3.98 -14.83 -9.35
N SER A 217 3.13 -14.63 -10.37
CA SER A 217 1.98 -15.52 -10.65
C SER A 217 2.35 -16.96 -11.00
N ASP A 218 3.63 -17.21 -11.32
CA ASP A 218 4.21 -18.53 -11.52
C ASP A 218 4.74 -19.18 -10.23
N GLN A 219 4.75 -18.43 -9.12
CA GLN A 219 5.24 -18.87 -7.81
C GLN A 219 4.19 -18.79 -6.70
N ALA A 220 3.11 -18.01 -6.86
CA ALA A 220 2.10 -17.85 -5.81
C ALA A 220 0.70 -17.51 -6.36
N GLY A 221 -0.29 -17.52 -5.47
CA GLY A 221 -1.62 -16.94 -5.68
C GLY A 221 -2.70 -17.89 -6.21
N ARG A 222 -2.38 -19.16 -6.51
CA ARG A 222 -3.38 -20.16 -6.93
C ARG A 222 -2.99 -21.57 -6.51
N ILE A 223 -4.02 -22.40 -6.28
CA ILE A 223 -3.87 -23.84 -6.08
C ILE A 223 -3.94 -24.50 -7.46
N ALA A 224 -2.80 -24.89 -8.01
CA ALA A 224 -2.72 -25.56 -9.31
C ALA A 224 -1.52 -26.51 -9.37
N VAL A 225 -1.58 -27.48 -10.29
CA VAL A 225 -0.46 -28.42 -10.54
C VAL A 225 0.79 -27.64 -10.90
N GLY A 226 1.91 -27.95 -10.23
CA GLY A 226 3.22 -27.31 -10.46
C GLY A 226 3.47 -26.05 -9.63
N MET A 227 2.49 -25.57 -8.85
CA MET A 227 2.65 -24.42 -7.95
C MET A 227 3.25 -24.86 -6.60
N PRO A 228 3.95 -23.96 -5.88
CA PRO A 228 4.33 -24.20 -4.49
C PRO A 228 3.12 -24.52 -3.61
N ALA A 229 3.31 -25.41 -2.63
CA ALA A 229 2.27 -25.80 -1.68
C ALA A 229 2.16 -24.76 -0.55
N ASP A 230 1.65 -23.58 -0.91
CA ASP A 230 1.29 -22.49 -0.01
C ASP A 230 -0.23 -22.47 0.16
N LEU A 231 -0.70 -22.99 1.29
CA LEU A 231 -2.11 -23.30 1.53
C LEU A 231 -2.54 -22.78 2.90
N ILE A 232 -3.75 -22.26 2.98
CA ILE A 232 -4.44 -21.99 4.25
C ILE A 232 -5.74 -22.77 4.27
N ALA A 233 -6.23 -23.12 5.47
CA ALA A 233 -7.60 -23.56 5.65
C ALA A 233 -8.25 -22.80 6.80
N VAL A 234 -9.55 -22.56 6.65
CA VAL A 234 -10.40 -21.89 7.64
C VAL A 234 -11.62 -22.75 7.93
N SER A 235 -12.17 -22.61 9.12
CA SER A 235 -13.44 -23.23 9.48
C SER A 235 -14.60 -22.42 8.86
N GLY A 236 -15.45 -23.09 8.08
CA GLY A 236 -16.59 -22.46 7.40
C GLY A 236 -16.29 -22.02 5.97
N ASP A 237 -17.24 -21.33 5.36
CA ASP A 237 -17.15 -20.86 3.96
C ASP A 237 -16.84 -19.36 3.91
N PRO A 238 -15.62 -18.95 3.50
CA PRO A 238 -15.24 -17.54 3.43
C PRO A 238 -15.95 -16.78 2.30
N LEU A 239 -16.67 -17.46 1.39
CA LEU A 239 -17.50 -16.80 0.39
C LEU A 239 -18.86 -16.37 0.96
N SER A 240 -19.30 -17.02 2.03
CA SER A 240 -20.51 -16.67 2.79
C SER A 240 -20.20 -15.70 3.93
N ASP A 241 -19.06 -15.86 4.62
CA ASP A 241 -18.57 -14.96 5.66
C ASP A 241 -17.06 -14.78 5.57
N VAL A 242 -16.64 -13.65 4.98
CA VAL A 242 -15.22 -13.35 4.76
C VAL A 242 -14.40 -13.24 6.06
N THR A 243 -15.07 -13.03 7.21
CA THR A 243 -14.39 -12.91 8.51
C THR A 243 -13.80 -14.24 9.00
N ALA A 244 -14.23 -15.38 8.42
CA ALA A 244 -13.60 -16.68 8.65
C ALA A 244 -12.07 -16.66 8.39
N LEU A 245 -11.60 -15.79 7.49
CA LEU A 245 -10.17 -15.60 7.20
C LEU A 245 -9.37 -15.02 8.37
N GLN A 246 -10.02 -14.46 9.39
CA GLN A 246 -9.37 -13.99 10.62
C GLN A 246 -9.02 -15.14 11.58
N HIS A 247 -9.56 -16.34 11.33
CA HIS A 247 -9.39 -17.51 12.18
C HIS A 247 -8.92 -18.73 11.35
N MET A 248 -7.68 -18.67 10.85
CA MET A 248 -7.08 -19.74 10.06
C MET A 248 -6.72 -20.95 10.92
N ALA A 249 -7.36 -22.10 10.69
CA ALA A 249 -7.07 -23.34 11.40
C ALA A 249 -5.81 -24.06 10.89
N PHE A 250 -5.44 -23.81 9.63
CA PHE A 250 -4.30 -24.47 8.98
C PHE A 250 -3.46 -23.49 8.18
N VAL A 251 -2.13 -23.62 8.26
CA VAL A 251 -1.18 -22.87 7.43
C VAL A 251 -0.04 -23.77 6.98
N MET A 252 0.15 -23.87 5.67
CA MET A 252 1.26 -24.54 5.02
C MET A 252 1.99 -23.55 4.11
N LYS A 253 3.33 -23.59 4.14
CA LYS A 253 4.20 -22.82 3.24
C LYS A 253 5.29 -23.72 2.69
N GLY A 254 5.44 -23.78 1.37
CA GLY A 254 6.43 -24.59 0.69
C GLY A 254 6.30 -26.08 0.98
N GLY A 255 5.08 -26.56 1.26
CA GLY A 255 4.84 -27.96 1.66
C GLY A 255 5.08 -28.26 3.15
N VAL A 256 5.49 -27.28 3.95
CA VAL A 256 5.72 -27.43 5.39
C VAL A 256 4.53 -26.86 6.15
N VAL A 257 3.95 -27.64 7.07
CA VAL A 257 2.85 -27.20 7.95
C VAL A 257 3.43 -26.41 9.13
N TYR A 258 2.89 -25.21 9.35
CA TYR A 258 3.27 -24.30 10.43
C TYR A 258 2.15 -24.11 11.48
N ARG A 259 0.90 -24.38 11.10
CA ARG A 259 -0.26 -24.34 12.00
C ARG A 259 -1.25 -25.42 11.60
N GLU A 260 -1.78 -26.13 12.59
CA GLU A 260 -2.84 -27.12 12.48
C GLU A 260 -3.54 -27.20 13.84
N GLU A 261 -4.85 -26.94 13.87
CA GLU A 261 -5.71 -26.91 15.07
C GLU A 261 -6.92 -27.83 14.91
#